data_AF-J0PE99-F1
#
_entry.id   AF-J0PE99-F1
#
_cell.length_a   1.000
_cell.length_b   1.000
_cell.length_c   1.000
_cell.angle_alpha   90.00
_cell.angle_beta   90.00
_cell.angle_gamma   90.00
#
_symmetry.space_group_name_H-M   'P 1'
#
loop_
_entity.id
_entity.type
_entity.pdbx_description
1 polymer ?
#
loop_
_entity_poly.entity_id
_entity_poly.type
_entity_poly.pdbx_seq_one_letter_code
_entity_poly.pdbx_strand_id
1 'polypeptide(L)'
;MQEIGILENLQKSLALKEGMLSYEMLGKSLSYNPYLPRVIPKTKDYIFVTPDEVLETLLKENTHTDCVIVNFKGLYEIGTPSVFDLEILGLLRRHASSLIVHQDLFISHYQLLESLVQGSDGVVLDEELLKEDLKGMVEFAWRLGLSVFVETHKPDYTHLKDLGVLGVLEISPHSYNQKKIVFLD
;
A
#
# COMPACT_ATOMS: atom_id res chain seq x y z
N MET A 1 15.96 4.58 18.08
CA MET A 1 16.40 3.17 18.23
C MET A 1 15.38 2.20 17.63
N GLN A 2 14.07 2.44 17.82
CA GLN A 2 12.99 1.65 17.23
C GLN A 2 12.90 1.76 15.70
N GLU A 3 13.05 2.96 15.12
CA GLU A 3 13.04 3.17 13.66
C GLU A 3 14.16 2.44 12.90
N ILE A 4 15.34 2.32 13.50
CA ILE A 4 16.48 1.60 12.89
C ILE A 4 16.14 0.10 12.75
N GLY A 5 15.53 -0.49 13.78
CA GLY A 5 15.12 -1.90 13.75
C GLY A 5 14.03 -2.17 12.70
N ILE A 6 13.08 -1.24 12.53
CA ILE A 6 12.03 -1.33 11.51
C ILE A 6 12.64 -1.34 10.10
N LEU A 7 13.56 -0.41 9.82
CA LEU A 7 14.20 -0.32 8.51
C LEU A 7 15.08 -1.55 8.22
N GLU A 8 15.78 -2.08 9.22
CA GLU A 8 16.54 -3.33 9.10
C GLU A 8 15.63 -4.52 8.77
N ASN A 9 14.47 -4.63 9.42
CA ASN A 9 13.49 -5.67 9.14
C ASN A 9 12.92 -5.55 7.72
N LEU A 10 12.65 -4.32 7.27
CA LEU A 10 12.22 -4.03 5.90
C LEU A 10 13.27 -4.47 4.88
N GLN A 11 14.52 -4.08 5.07
CA GLN A 11 15.62 -4.47 4.18
C GLN A 11 15.82 -5.98 4.13
N LYS A 12 15.74 -6.67 5.27
CA LYS A 12 15.80 -8.14 5.33
C LYS A 12 14.65 -8.78 4.57
N SER A 13 13.43 -8.27 4.73
CA SER A 13 12.25 -8.77 4.01
C SER A 13 12.40 -8.62 2.51
N LEU A 14 12.85 -7.45 2.03
CA LEU A 14 13.12 -7.21 0.62
C LEU A 14 14.17 -8.16 0.05
N ALA A 15 15.28 -8.35 0.76
CA ALA A 15 16.33 -9.27 0.33
C ALA A 15 15.83 -10.72 0.21
N LEU A 16 14.97 -11.17 1.13
CA LEU A 16 14.34 -12.49 1.07
C LEU A 16 13.41 -12.62 -0.14
N LYS A 17 12.53 -11.62 -0.35
CA LYS A 17 11.57 -11.61 -1.46
C LYS A 17 12.27 -11.57 -2.83
N GLU A 18 13.23 -10.66 -3.02
CA GLU A 18 14.01 -10.55 -4.26
C GLU A 18 14.85 -11.80 -4.54
N GLY A 19 15.31 -12.48 -3.49
CA GLY A 19 16.01 -13.77 -3.59
C GLY A 19 15.11 -14.91 -4.07
N MET A 20 13.82 -14.87 -3.77
CA MET A 20 12.84 -15.86 -4.24
C MET A 20 12.29 -15.53 -5.63
N LEU A 21 12.01 -14.26 -5.89
CA LEU A 21 11.49 -13.78 -7.16
C LEU A 21 12.17 -12.45 -7.51
N SER A 22 13.06 -12.47 -8.49
CA SER A 22 13.80 -11.26 -8.88
C SER A 22 12.88 -10.19 -9.48
N TYR A 23 13.31 -8.93 -9.42
CA TYR A 23 12.61 -7.80 -10.04
C TYR A 23 12.24 -8.04 -11.51
N GLU A 24 13.16 -8.61 -12.31
CA GLU A 24 12.91 -8.91 -13.72
C GLU A 24 11.83 -9.99 -13.90
N MET A 25 11.88 -11.05 -13.08
CA MET A 25 10.90 -12.13 -13.14
C MET A 25 9.52 -11.67 -12.67
N LEU A 26 9.47 -10.82 -11.64
CA LEU A 26 8.25 -10.16 -11.18
C LEU A 26 7.66 -9.24 -12.26
N GLY A 27 8.49 -8.47 -12.96
CA GLY A 27 8.04 -7.66 -14.09
C GLY A 27 7.47 -8.51 -15.23
N LYS A 28 8.05 -9.68 -15.52
CA LYS A 28 7.54 -10.62 -16.54
C LYS A 28 6.21 -11.25 -16.12
N SER A 29 6.02 -11.54 -14.82
CA SER A 29 4.79 -12.16 -14.33
C SER A 29 3.56 -11.26 -14.50
N LEU A 30 3.75 -9.94 -14.60
CA LEU A 30 2.66 -8.99 -14.89
C LEU A 30 1.90 -9.29 -16.18
N SER A 31 2.57 -9.86 -17.19
CA SER A 31 1.91 -10.24 -18.45
C SER A 31 0.80 -11.29 -18.27
N TYR A 32 0.85 -12.06 -17.17
CA TYR A 32 -0.14 -13.06 -16.80
C TYR A 32 -0.94 -12.65 -15.55
N ASN A 33 -0.81 -11.40 -15.07
CA ASN A 33 -1.56 -10.96 -13.91
C ASN A 33 -3.05 -10.92 -14.25
N PRO A 34 -3.91 -11.71 -13.59
CA PRO A 34 -5.34 -11.75 -13.87
C PRO A 34 -6.05 -10.46 -13.46
N TYR A 35 -5.38 -9.59 -12.67
CA TYR A 35 -5.98 -8.39 -12.11
C TYR A 35 -5.32 -7.14 -12.68
N LEU A 36 -6.15 -6.33 -13.33
CA LEU A 36 -5.81 -4.94 -13.64
C LEU A 36 -6.22 -4.06 -12.44
N PRO A 37 -5.38 -3.07 -12.07
CA PRO A 37 -5.77 -2.04 -11.12
C PRO A 37 -7.04 -1.34 -11.60
N ARG A 38 -7.98 -1.18 -10.67
CA ARG A 38 -9.22 -0.45 -10.91
C ARG A 38 -9.04 0.99 -10.48
N VAL A 39 -9.77 1.89 -11.15
CA VAL A 39 -9.79 3.30 -10.77
C VAL A 39 -10.52 3.45 -9.45
N ILE A 40 -9.90 4.11 -8.48
CA ILE A 40 -10.50 4.36 -7.16
C ILE A 40 -11.32 5.66 -7.25
N PRO A 41 -12.66 5.62 -7.12
CA PRO A 41 -13.48 6.82 -7.04
C PRO A 41 -13.26 7.51 -5.69
N LYS A 42 -13.64 8.80 -5.62
CA LYS A 42 -13.67 9.56 -4.37
C LYS A 42 -14.79 9.05 -3.45
N THR A 43 -14.63 7.86 -2.86
CA THR A 43 -15.58 7.24 -1.94
C THR A 43 -15.32 7.66 -0.49
N LYS A 44 -16.38 7.68 0.33
CA LYS A 44 -16.30 7.87 1.78
C LYS A 44 -16.47 6.55 2.55
N ASP A 45 -16.84 5.49 1.86
CA ASP A 45 -16.95 4.14 2.42
C ASP A 45 -15.60 3.45 2.25
N TYR A 46 -14.77 3.58 3.28
CA TYR A 46 -13.48 2.91 3.33
C TYR A 46 -13.17 2.45 4.75
N ILE A 47 -12.35 1.42 4.86
CA ILE A 47 -11.93 0.87 6.15
C ILE A 47 -10.41 0.69 6.16
N PHE A 48 -9.80 0.93 7.32
CA PHE A 48 -8.41 0.59 7.59
C PHE A 48 -8.36 -0.72 8.38
N VAL A 49 -7.56 -1.66 7.92
CA VAL A 49 -7.34 -2.96 8.56
C VAL A 49 -5.87 -3.36 8.52
N THR A 50 -5.48 -4.21 9.45
CA THR A 50 -4.24 -4.98 9.40
C THR A 50 -4.44 -6.30 8.63
N PRO A 51 -3.37 -6.97 8.21
CA PRO A 51 -3.46 -8.28 7.55
C PRO A 51 -4.27 -9.32 8.34
N ASP A 52 -4.13 -9.35 9.67
CA ASP A 52 -4.85 -10.28 10.53
C ASP A 52 -6.37 -9.98 10.55
N GLU A 53 -6.73 -8.70 10.64
CA GLU A 53 -8.12 -8.23 10.62
C GLU A 53 -8.81 -8.48 9.27
N VAL A 54 -8.08 -8.53 8.14
CA VAL A 54 -8.68 -8.89 6.85
C VAL A 54 -9.34 -10.27 6.92
N LEU A 55 -8.66 -11.24 7.52
CA LEU A 55 -9.18 -12.61 7.63
C LEU A 55 -10.35 -12.69 8.61
N GLU A 56 -10.33 -11.90 9.68
CA GLU A 56 -11.37 -11.92 10.72
C GLU A 56 -12.61 -11.13 10.32
N THR A 57 -12.45 -9.88 9.90
CA THR A 57 -13.55 -8.94 9.68
C THR A 57 -14.14 -9.09 8.28
N LEU A 58 -13.31 -9.07 7.24
CA LEU A 58 -13.82 -8.99 5.86
C LEU A 58 -14.27 -10.35 5.34
N LEU A 59 -13.44 -11.37 5.54
CA LEU A 59 -13.69 -12.69 4.96
C LEU A 59 -14.70 -13.53 5.76
N LYS A 60 -14.79 -13.36 7.09
CA LYS A 60 -15.75 -14.13 7.91
C LYS A 60 -17.06 -13.39 8.13
N GLU A 61 -17.02 -12.08 8.41
CA GLU A 61 -18.24 -11.31 8.69
C GLU A 61 -18.94 -10.82 7.41
N ASN A 62 -18.32 -11.01 6.24
CA ASN A 62 -18.83 -10.63 4.92
C ASN A 62 -19.26 -9.14 4.88
N THR A 63 -18.41 -8.28 5.43
CA THR A 63 -18.62 -6.84 5.42
C THR A 63 -18.41 -6.31 4.00
N HIS A 64 -19.43 -5.65 3.46
CA HIS A 64 -19.35 -4.99 2.16
C HIS A 64 -18.91 -3.54 2.34
N THR A 65 -17.71 -3.23 1.88
CA THR A 65 -17.17 -1.85 1.81
C THR A 65 -16.62 -1.58 0.42
N ASP A 66 -16.71 -0.33 -0.05
CA ASP A 66 -16.19 0.06 -1.36
C ASP A 66 -14.65 -0.04 -1.43
N CYS A 67 -13.94 0.31 -0.36
CA CYS A 67 -12.48 0.40 -0.35
C CYS A 67 -11.85 -0.09 0.95
N VAL A 68 -10.84 -0.94 0.85
CA VAL A 68 -10.09 -1.48 1.98
C VAL A 68 -8.66 -1.01 1.89
N ILE A 69 -8.17 -0.37 2.95
CA ILE A 69 -6.77 0.00 3.11
C ILE A 69 -6.13 -1.01 4.07
N VAL A 70 -5.23 -1.84 3.55
CA VAL A 70 -4.53 -2.85 4.34
C VAL A 70 -3.16 -2.32 4.74
N ASN A 71 -2.93 -2.15 6.05
CA ASN A 71 -1.73 -1.55 6.61
C ASN A 71 -0.75 -2.62 7.14
N PHE A 72 0.38 -2.77 6.45
CA PHE A 72 1.45 -3.72 6.76
C PHE A 72 2.56 -3.13 7.63
N LYS A 73 2.56 -1.80 7.89
CA LYS A 73 3.64 -1.12 8.61
C LYS A 73 3.92 -1.75 9.99
N GLY A 74 2.89 -2.21 10.68
CA GLY A 74 3.01 -2.84 12.00
C GLY A 74 3.79 -4.16 12.01
N LEU A 75 3.88 -4.88 10.89
CA LEU A 75 4.61 -6.15 10.83
C LEU A 75 6.12 -5.96 11.09
N TYR A 76 6.69 -4.84 10.62
CA TYR A 76 8.11 -4.54 10.78
C TYR A 76 8.50 -4.14 12.22
N GLU A 77 7.51 -3.75 13.04
CA GLU A 77 7.71 -3.51 14.47
C GLU A 77 7.87 -4.83 15.24
N ILE A 78 7.17 -5.88 14.79
CA ILE A 78 7.22 -7.22 15.38
C ILE A 78 8.49 -7.95 14.95
N GLY A 79 8.87 -7.86 13.68
CA GLY A 79 10.03 -8.55 13.13
C GLY A 79 10.16 -8.41 11.62
N THR A 80 10.92 -9.31 10.99
CA THR A 80 10.97 -9.40 9.53
C THR A 80 9.70 -10.12 9.04
N PRO A 81 8.83 -9.47 8.24
CA PRO A 81 7.63 -10.12 7.73
C PRO A 81 7.96 -11.33 6.86
N SER A 82 7.08 -12.33 6.88
CA SER A 82 7.12 -13.47 5.98
C SER A 82 6.92 -13.04 4.54
N VAL A 83 7.55 -13.74 3.61
CA VAL A 83 7.35 -13.54 2.17
C VAL A 83 5.89 -13.77 1.74
N PHE A 84 5.12 -14.52 2.53
CA PHE A 84 3.72 -14.85 2.27
C PHE A 84 2.73 -13.85 2.87
N ASP A 85 3.17 -12.91 3.72
CA ASP A 85 2.24 -11.99 4.38
C ASP A 85 1.46 -11.14 3.37
N LEU A 86 2.06 -10.81 2.23
CA LEU A 86 1.41 -10.04 1.17
C LEU A 86 0.33 -10.81 0.39
N GLU A 87 0.29 -12.14 0.48
CA GLU A 87 -0.72 -12.97 -0.20
C GLU A 87 -2.15 -12.69 0.30
N ILE A 88 -2.29 -12.06 1.48
CA ILE A 88 -3.58 -11.61 2.00
C ILE A 88 -4.27 -10.65 1.03
N LEU A 89 -3.52 -9.83 0.28
CA LEU A 89 -4.08 -8.96 -0.76
C LEU A 89 -4.66 -9.77 -1.91
N GLY A 90 -3.95 -10.81 -2.36
CA GLY A 90 -4.42 -11.73 -3.38
C GLY A 90 -5.63 -12.54 -2.93
N LEU A 91 -5.70 -12.90 -1.65
CA LEU A 91 -6.88 -13.53 -1.06
C LEU A 91 -8.07 -12.57 -1.05
N LEU A 92 -7.88 -11.34 -0.55
CA LEU A 92 -8.92 -10.31 -0.55
C LEU A 92 -9.43 -10.03 -1.97
N ARG A 93 -8.53 -9.92 -2.96
CA ARG A 93 -8.89 -9.69 -4.36
C ARG A 93 -9.76 -10.81 -4.96
N ARG A 94 -9.59 -12.05 -4.52
CA ARG A 94 -10.38 -13.21 -4.98
C ARG A 94 -11.77 -13.28 -4.34
N HIS A 95 -11.92 -12.74 -3.13
CA HIS A 95 -13.10 -12.97 -2.29
C HIS A 95 -13.94 -11.73 -2.03
N ALA A 96 -13.42 -10.52 -2.27
CA ALA A 96 -14.14 -9.26 -2.09
C ALA A 96 -14.15 -8.44 -3.39
N SER A 97 -15.26 -7.72 -3.61
CA SER A 97 -15.37 -6.74 -4.70
C SER A 97 -14.75 -5.39 -4.36
N SER A 98 -14.39 -5.17 -3.10
CA SER A 98 -13.80 -3.91 -2.60
C SER A 98 -12.52 -3.56 -3.35
N LEU A 99 -12.30 -2.26 -3.55
CA LEU A 99 -11.03 -1.71 -4.00
C LEU A 99 -9.96 -1.91 -2.93
N ILE A 100 -8.74 -2.23 -3.33
CA ILE A 100 -7.67 -2.61 -2.40
C ILE A 100 -6.55 -1.58 -2.48
N VAL A 101 -6.27 -0.93 -1.35
CA VAL A 101 -5.13 -0.02 -1.20
C VAL A 101 -4.12 -0.67 -0.27
N HIS A 102 -2.89 -0.82 -0.76
CA HIS A 102 -1.79 -1.38 0.01
C HIS A 102 -1.01 -0.25 0.70
N GLN A 103 -1.05 -0.23 2.04
CA GLN A 103 -0.26 0.68 2.86
C GLN A 103 0.92 -0.06 3.47
N ASP A 104 2.14 0.34 3.09
CA ASP A 104 3.39 -0.28 3.52
C ASP A 104 4.52 0.78 3.58
N LEU A 105 5.70 0.39 4.05
CA LEU A 105 6.93 1.17 3.97
C LEU A 105 7.59 0.97 2.61
N PHE A 106 7.08 1.67 1.59
CA PHE A 106 7.63 1.62 0.24
C PHE A 106 8.96 2.37 0.14
N ILE A 107 10.03 1.67 -0.22
CA ILE A 107 11.36 2.23 -0.50
C ILE A 107 11.93 1.77 -1.85
N SER A 108 11.21 0.91 -2.59
CA SER A 108 11.66 0.43 -3.90
C SER A 108 10.52 0.16 -4.88
N HIS A 109 10.83 0.25 -6.18
CA HIS A 109 9.92 -0.13 -7.26
C HIS A 109 9.50 -1.61 -7.21
N TYR A 110 10.33 -2.48 -6.62
CA TYR A 110 10.01 -3.89 -6.45
C TYR A 110 8.71 -4.07 -5.68
N GLN A 111 8.55 -3.34 -4.57
CA GLN A 111 7.34 -3.41 -3.74
C GLN A 111 6.09 -2.93 -4.48
N LEU A 112 6.22 -1.92 -5.34
CA LEU A 112 5.10 -1.43 -6.17
C LEU A 112 4.66 -2.47 -7.21
N LEU A 113 5.61 -3.17 -7.83
CA LEU A 113 5.31 -4.31 -8.69
C LEU A 113 4.66 -5.46 -7.91
N GLU A 114 5.16 -5.75 -6.71
CA GLU A 114 4.66 -6.83 -5.86
C GLU A 114 3.20 -6.56 -5.47
N SER A 115 2.90 -5.31 -5.08
CA SER A 115 1.55 -4.84 -4.78
C SER A 115 0.60 -5.05 -5.96
N LEU A 116 1.04 -4.67 -7.16
CA LEU A 116 0.26 -4.87 -8.39
C LEU A 116 -0.01 -6.35 -8.66
N VAL A 117 1.02 -7.20 -8.57
CA VAL A 117 0.90 -8.65 -8.78
C VAL A 117 -0.11 -9.28 -7.81
N GLN A 118 -0.16 -8.77 -6.57
CA GLN A 118 -1.11 -9.24 -5.56
C GLN A 118 -2.52 -8.63 -5.69
N GLY A 119 -2.75 -7.78 -6.70
CA GLY A 119 -4.09 -7.31 -7.07
C GLY A 119 -4.54 -6.01 -6.41
N SER A 120 -3.60 -5.20 -5.90
CA SER A 120 -3.89 -3.86 -5.40
C SER A 120 -4.39 -2.92 -6.51
N ASP A 121 -5.31 -2.04 -6.16
CA ASP A 121 -5.82 -0.95 -7.01
C ASP A 121 -5.09 0.38 -6.72
N GLY A 122 -4.49 0.50 -5.53
CA GLY A 122 -3.67 1.65 -5.15
C GLY A 122 -2.68 1.36 -4.03
N VAL A 123 -1.85 2.36 -3.73
CA VAL A 123 -0.81 2.31 -2.70
C VAL A 123 -0.80 3.58 -1.86
N VAL A 124 -0.32 3.48 -0.63
CA VAL A 124 0.00 4.64 0.21
C VAL A 124 1.52 4.79 0.27
N LEU A 125 2.03 5.91 -0.25
CA LEU A 125 3.43 6.30 -0.14
C LEU A 125 3.64 7.22 1.05
N ASP A 126 4.82 7.16 1.66
CA ASP A 126 5.17 7.96 2.83
C ASP A 126 6.13 9.09 2.41
N GLU A 127 5.69 10.34 2.55
CA GLU A 127 6.47 11.49 2.11
C GLU A 127 7.77 11.66 2.92
N GLU A 128 7.73 11.39 4.23
CA GLU A 128 8.89 11.57 5.11
C GLU A 128 9.94 10.47 4.88
N LEU A 129 9.48 9.25 4.57
CA LEU A 129 10.34 8.14 4.22
C LEU A 129 11.03 8.35 2.88
N LEU A 130 10.27 8.74 1.85
CA LEU A 130 10.76 8.81 0.46
C LEU A 130 11.49 10.11 0.13
N LYS A 131 11.12 11.24 0.76
CA LYS A 131 11.74 12.55 0.54
C LYS A 131 11.84 12.88 -0.95
N GLU A 132 13.06 12.95 -1.49
CA GLU A 132 13.36 13.25 -2.90
C GLU A 132 12.91 12.15 -3.87
N ASP A 133 12.81 10.90 -3.42
CA ASP A 133 12.38 9.76 -4.25
C ASP A 133 10.86 9.68 -4.44
N LEU A 134 10.08 10.47 -3.69
CA LEU A 134 8.61 10.42 -3.72
C LEU A 134 8.08 10.59 -5.15
N LYS A 135 8.58 11.58 -5.88
CA LYS A 135 8.16 11.84 -7.27
C LYS A 135 8.40 10.62 -8.17
N GLY A 136 9.58 9.99 -8.06
CA GLY A 136 9.93 8.81 -8.86
C GLY A 136 9.00 7.63 -8.55
N MET A 137 8.69 7.42 -7.27
CA MET A 137 7.77 6.36 -6.83
C MET A 137 6.33 6.61 -7.31
N VAL A 138 5.84 7.86 -7.25
CA VAL A 138 4.52 8.24 -7.79
C VAL A 138 4.46 7.97 -9.30
N GLU A 139 5.45 8.44 -10.05
CA GLU A 139 5.53 8.24 -11.50
C GLU A 139 5.63 6.76 -11.89
N PHE A 140 6.32 5.95 -11.09
CA PHE A 140 6.38 4.51 -11.31
C PHE A 140 5.04 3.82 -11.01
N ALA A 141 4.40 4.13 -9.88
CA ALA A 141 3.08 3.60 -9.54
C ALA A 141 2.03 3.95 -10.61
N TRP A 142 2.08 5.16 -11.15
CA TRP A 142 1.24 5.59 -12.27
C TRP A 142 1.45 4.77 -13.55
N ARG A 143 2.70 4.48 -13.92
CA ARG A 143 3.01 3.61 -15.07
C ARG A 143 2.45 2.19 -14.89
N LEU A 144 2.27 1.76 -13.65
CA LEU A 144 1.63 0.50 -13.29
C LEU A 144 0.10 0.57 -13.24
N GLY A 145 -0.48 1.76 -13.35
CA GLY A 145 -1.93 2.00 -13.23
C GLY A 145 -2.44 2.04 -11.79
N LEU A 146 -1.56 2.07 -10.79
CA LEU A 146 -1.94 2.15 -9.38
C LEU A 146 -2.38 3.57 -9.02
N SER A 147 -3.49 3.68 -8.30
CA SER A 147 -3.88 4.94 -7.65
C SER A 147 -2.94 5.23 -6.48
N VAL A 148 -2.46 6.47 -6.37
CA VAL A 148 -1.48 6.82 -5.33
C VAL A 148 -2.11 7.72 -4.28
N PHE A 149 -2.02 7.30 -3.03
CA PHE A 149 -2.23 8.13 -1.87
C PHE A 149 -0.90 8.47 -1.21
N VAL A 150 -0.84 9.58 -0.49
CA VAL A 150 0.36 9.97 0.27
C VAL A 150 0.02 10.18 1.74
N GLU A 151 0.82 9.62 2.63
CA GLU A 151 0.83 9.93 4.05
C GLU A 151 1.84 11.07 4.29
N THR A 152 1.38 12.15 4.91
CA THR A 152 2.19 13.33 5.22
C THR A 152 1.72 14.02 6.48
N HIS A 153 2.64 14.72 7.14
CA HIS A 153 2.38 15.58 8.29
C HIS A 153 2.30 17.07 7.91
N LYS A 154 2.57 17.41 6.65
CA LYS A 154 2.57 18.80 6.17
C LYS A 154 1.13 19.27 5.90
N PRO A 155 0.79 20.54 6.21
CA PRO A 155 -0.56 21.06 5.98
C PRO A 155 -0.81 21.53 4.52
N ASP A 156 0.23 21.59 3.67
CA ASP A 156 0.13 22.03 2.27
C ASP A 156 0.33 20.87 1.29
N TYR A 157 -0.71 20.61 0.49
CA TYR A 157 -0.78 19.50 -0.46
C TYR A 157 -0.60 19.94 -1.92
N THR A 158 -0.29 21.22 -2.18
CA THR A 158 -0.22 21.77 -3.56
C THR A 158 0.75 20.96 -4.42
N HIS A 159 1.93 20.65 -3.87
CA HIS A 159 2.93 19.86 -4.57
C HIS A 159 2.49 18.41 -4.83
N LEU A 160 1.72 17.79 -3.94
CA LEU A 160 1.18 16.43 -4.13
C LEU A 160 0.10 16.40 -5.21
N LYS A 161 -0.72 17.45 -5.28
CA LYS A 161 -1.71 17.63 -6.33
C LYS A 161 -1.04 17.73 -7.71
N ASP A 162 0.05 18.49 -7.82
CA ASP A 162 0.82 18.62 -9.07
C ASP A 162 1.46 17.29 -9.50
N LEU A 163 1.76 16.40 -8.56
CA LEU A 163 2.24 15.04 -8.81
C LEU A 163 1.12 14.06 -9.20
N GLY A 164 -0.14 14.48 -9.15
CA GLY A 164 -1.30 13.64 -9.47
C GLY A 164 -1.62 12.59 -8.40
N VAL A 165 -1.25 12.88 -7.15
CA VAL A 165 -1.70 12.07 -6.00
C VAL A 165 -3.22 12.16 -5.87
N LEU A 166 -3.90 11.03 -5.69
CA LEU A 166 -5.35 10.94 -5.60
C LEU A 166 -5.89 11.52 -4.28
N GLY A 167 -5.17 11.30 -3.19
CA GLY A 167 -5.56 11.76 -1.87
C GLY A 167 -4.45 11.64 -0.84
N VAL A 168 -4.65 12.29 0.29
CA VAL A 168 -3.70 12.35 1.39
C VAL A 168 -4.30 11.64 2.61
N LEU A 169 -3.49 10.88 3.34
CA LEU A 169 -3.89 10.30 4.62
C LEU A 169 -3.44 11.22 5.74
N GLU A 170 -4.39 11.93 6.33
CA GLU A 170 -4.14 12.73 7.53
C GLU A 170 -4.17 11.84 8.76
N ILE A 171 -3.09 11.87 9.54
CA ILE A 171 -3.07 11.27 10.88
C ILE A 171 -3.81 12.24 11.81
N SER A 172 -4.91 11.78 12.41
CA SER A 172 -5.62 12.58 13.42
C SER A 172 -4.71 12.89 14.60
N PRO A 173 -4.59 14.15 15.06
CA PRO A 173 -3.74 14.52 16.20
C PRO A 173 -4.12 13.81 17.52
N HIS A 174 -5.33 13.24 17.58
CA HIS A 174 -5.91 12.68 18.80
C HIS A 174 -6.04 11.13 18.78
N SER A 175 -5.64 10.46 17.70
CA SER A 175 -5.61 8.98 17.64
C SER A 175 -4.71 8.49 16.52
N TYR A 176 -3.64 7.77 16.88
CA TYR A 176 -2.72 7.11 15.94
C TYR A 176 -3.42 6.13 14.99
N ASN A 177 -4.63 5.67 15.33
CA ASN A 177 -5.40 4.69 14.55
C ASN A 177 -6.56 5.30 13.74
N GLN A 178 -6.82 6.61 13.81
CA GLN A 178 -7.84 7.25 12.98
C GLN A 178 -7.17 8.07 11.89
N LYS A 179 -6.94 7.42 10.74
CA LYS A 179 -6.54 8.10 9.51
C LYS A 179 -7.78 8.48 8.72
N LYS A 180 -7.77 9.67 8.13
CA LYS A 180 -8.82 10.14 7.22
C LYS A 180 -8.21 10.40 5.85
N ILE A 181 -8.93 9.99 4.81
CA ILE A 181 -8.54 10.31 3.44
C ILE A 181 -9.09 11.69 3.08
N VAL A 182 -8.20 12.57 2.64
CA VAL A 182 -8.51 13.85 2.02
C VAL A 182 -8.20 13.73 0.53
N PHE A 183 -9.24 13.56 -0.29
CA PHE A 183 -9.05 13.48 -1.74
C PHE A 183 -8.62 14.83 -2.30
N LEU A 184 -7.66 14.79 -3.22
CA LEU A 184 -7.19 15.98 -3.93
C LEU A 184 -8.04 16.16 -5.20
N ASP A 185 -8.36 17.41 -5.51
CA ASP A 185 -9.12 17.80 -6.71
C ASP A 185 -8.23 18.01 -7.93
#